data_AF-A0AAD8IG03-F1
#
_entry.id   AF-A0AAD8IG03-F1
#
_cell.length_a   1.000
_cell.length_b   1.000
_cell.length_c   1.000
_cell.angle_alpha   90.00
_cell.angle_beta   90.00
_cell.angle_gamma   90.00
#
_symmetry.space_group_name_H-M   'P 1'
#
loop_
_entity.id
_entity.type
_entity.pdbx_description
1 polymer ?
#
loop_
_entity_poly.entity_id
_entity_poly.type
_entity_poly.pdbx_seq_one_letter_code
_entity_poly.pdbx_strand_id
1 'polypeptide(L)'
;MGKMLVASSEFNCSNEILSIASMLSVPNCFVRPREAQKAADEAKARFGHIDGDHLTLLNVYHAYKQNSDDQSWCYENFVNHRALKSADNVRQQLVRIMNRFSLRLCSTDLNSRDYYINIRKAMLSGYFCRRDSEMTYEVICVTVLGSSSG
;
A
#
# COMPACT_ATOMS: atom_id res chain seq x y z
N MET A 1 10.63 -5.60 3.57
CA MET A 1 10.29 -4.24 3.08
C MET A 1 11.32 -3.67 2.12
N GLY A 2 12.64 -3.76 2.39
CA GLY A 2 13.67 -3.22 1.47
C GLY A 2 13.59 -3.72 0.03
N LYS A 3 13.48 -5.05 -0.19
CA LYS A 3 13.34 -5.62 -1.55
C LYS A 3 12.07 -5.15 -2.29
N MET A 4 10.98 -4.93 -1.56
CA MET A 4 9.72 -4.40 -2.09
C MET A 4 9.91 -3.00 -2.70
N LEU A 5 10.67 -2.15 -2.01
CA LEU A 5 10.97 -0.77 -2.45
C LEU A 5 11.92 -0.71 -3.64
N VAL A 6 12.83 -1.68 -3.76
CA VAL A 6 13.72 -1.79 -4.93
C VAL A 6 12.94 -2.28 -6.14
N ALA A 7 12.17 -3.36 -5.98
CA ALA A 7 11.36 -3.92 -7.06
C ALA A 7 10.26 -2.95 -7.54
N SER A 8 9.70 -2.12 -6.66
CA SER A 8 8.66 -1.16 -7.04
C SER A 8 9.15 -0.11 -8.04
N SER A 9 10.45 0.21 -8.04
CA SER A 9 11.07 1.07 -9.08
C SER A 9 11.13 0.41 -10.45
N GLU A 10 11.17 -0.92 -10.54
CA GLU A 10 11.12 -1.67 -11.80
C GLU A 10 9.68 -1.74 -12.35
N PHE A 11 8.70 -1.88 -11.46
CA PHE A 11 7.28 -1.93 -11.80
C PHE A 11 6.60 -0.56 -11.91
N ASN A 12 7.36 0.55 -11.84
CA ASN A 12 6.85 1.93 -11.89
C ASN A 12 5.71 2.22 -10.89
N CYS A 13 5.75 1.62 -9.70
CA CYS A 13 4.74 1.80 -8.64
C CYS A 13 5.39 2.15 -7.30
N SER A 14 6.58 2.78 -7.34
CA SER A 14 7.36 3.09 -6.17
C SER A 14 6.66 4.07 -5.22
N ASN A 15 5.86 5.00 -5.73
CA ASN A 15 5.06 5.91 -4.89
C ASN A 15 3.97 5.18 -4.08
N GLU A 16 3.27 4.25 -4.71
CA GLU A 16 2.19 3.48 -4.08
C GLU A 16 2.75 2.53 -3.02
N ILE A 17 3.84 1.84 -3.36
CA ILE A 17 4.51 0.93 -2.44
C ILE A 17 5.10 1.68 -1.24
N LEU A 18 5.57 2.92 -1.43
CA LEU A 18 5.97 3.79 -0.33
C LEU A 18 4.80 4.12 0.60
N SER A 19 3.64 4.49 0.07
CA SER A 19 2.43 4.74 0.86
C SER A 19 2.01 3.50 1.65
N ILE A 20 2.00 2.32 1.01
CA ILE A 20 1.60 1.08 1.67
C ILE A 20 2.62 0.70 2.74
N ALA A 21 3.92 0.79 2.44
CA ALA A 21 4.98 0.48 3.39
C ALA A 21 4.93 1.41 4.62
N SER A 22 4.64 2.70 4.43
CA SER A 22 4.53 3.64 5.54
C SER A 22 3.31 3.35 6.42
N MET A 23 2.15 3.02 5.80
CA MET A 23 0.93 2.63 6.52
C MET A 23 1.09 1.31 7.28
N LEU A 24 1.85 0.36 6.76
CA LEU A 24 2.16 -0.90 7.44
C LEU A 24 3.18 -0.75 8.58
N SER A 25 3.98 0.33 8.56
CA SER A 25 5.01 0.60 9.57
C SER A 25 4.46 1.31 10.82
N VAL A 26 3.22 1.79 10.75
CA VAL A 26 2.54 2.44 11.88
C VAL A 26 1.50 1.50 12.50
N PRO A 27 1.09 1.73 13.76
CA PRO A 27 -0.07 1.05 14.30
C PRO A 27 -1.31 1.29 13.44
N ASN A 28 -2.26 0.35 13.50
CA ASN A 28 -3.49 0.39 12.72
C ASN A 28 -4.17 1.76 12.80
N CYS A 29 -4.39 2.39 11.64
CA CYS A 29 -4.98 3.72 11.56
C CYS A 29 -6.50 3.69 11.81
N PHE A 30 -7.17 2.54 11.64
CA PHE A 30 -8.61 2.42 11.87
C PHE A 30 -8.94 2.39 13.36
N VAL A 31 -9.87 3.24 13.77
CA VAL A 31 -10.39 3.33 15.14
C VAL A 31 -11.75 2.65 15.20
N ARG A 32 -11.93 1.70 16.12
CA ARG A 32 -13.19 0.96 16.27
C ARG A 32 -13.72 1.09 17.70
N PRO A 33 -14.35 2.22 18.06
CA PRO A 33 -14.92 2.41 19.39
C PRO A 33 -16.10 1.46 19.61
N ARG A 34 -16.26 0.94 20.83
CA ARG A 34 -17.31 -0.06 21.15
C ARG A 34 -18.72 0.45 20.91
N GLU A 35 -18.95 1.74 21.09
CA GLU A 35 -20.25 2.39 20.96
C GLU A 35 -20.66 2.64 19.50
N ALA A 36 -19.68 2.78 18.59
CA ALA A 36 -19.92 3.10 17.18
C ALA A 36 -19.25 2.08 16.23
N GLN A 37 -19.19 0.81 16.64
CA GLN A 37 -18.59 -0.27 15.85
C GLN A 37 -19.15 -0.36 14.43
N LYS A 38 -20.48 -0.28 14.30
CA LYS A 38 -21.16 -0.35 12.99
C LYS A 38 -20.75 0.80 12.07
N ALA A 39 -20.71 2.02 12.59
CA ALA A 39 -20.31 3.20 11.81
C ALA A 39 -18.83 3.15 11.41
N ALA A 40 -17.96 2.65 12.30
CA ALA A 40 -16.54 2.44 11.99
C ALA A 40 -16.33 1.37 10.91
N ASP A 41 -17.08 0.27 10.98
CA ASP A 41 -17.01 -0.81 9.99
C ASP A 41 -17.55 -0.34 8.62
N GLU A 42 -18.63 0.45 8.60
CA GLU A 42 -19.15 1.11 7.39
C GLU A 42 -18.15 2.11 6.80
N ALA A 43 -17.55 2.97 7.63
CA ALA A 43 -16.53 3.91 7.18
C ALA A 43 -15.32 3.19 6.57
N LYS A 44 -14.85 2.11 7.20
CA LYS A 44 -13.77 1.26 6.66
C LYS A 44 -14.18 0.61 5.34
N ALA A 45 -15.43 0.13 5.23
CA ALA A 45 -15.94 -0.49 4.01
C ALA A 45 -15.97 0.48 2.82
N ARG A 46 -16.17 1.79 3.05
CA ARG A 46 -16.07 2.82 1.99
C ARG A 46 -14.70 2.88 1.32
N PHE A 47 -13.63 2.56 2.06
CA PHE A 47 -12.27 2.49 1.54
C PHE A 47 -11.87 1.06 1.10
N GLY A 48 -12.78 0.10 1.26
CA GLY A 48 -12.59 -1.30 0.88
C GLY A 48 -12.20 -1.43 -0.59
N HIS A 49 -11.12 -2.16 -0.86
CA HIS A 49 -10.72 -2.50 -2.22
C HIS A 49 -10.85 -4.01 -2.42
N ILE A 50 -11.41 -4.43 -3.56
CA ILE A 50 -11.68 -5.84 -3.87
C ILE A 50 -10.41 -6.71 -3.84
N ASP A 51 -9.28 -6.13 -4.27
CA ASP A 51 -7.97 -6.79 -4.29
C ASP A 51 -7.27 -6.87 -2.91
N GLY A 52 -7.89 -6.38 -1.82
CA GLY A 52 -7.47 -6.65 -0.44
C GLY A 52 -7.05 -5.45 0.43
N ASP A 53 -6.75 -5.73 1.70
CA ASP A 53 -6.54 -4.73 2.77
C ASP A 53 -5.38 -3.75 2.52
N HIS A 54 -4.32 -4.18 1.84
CA HIS A 54 -3.18 -3.32 1.53
C HIS A 54 -3.57 -2.15 0.61
N LEU A 55 -4.48 -2.40 -0.34
CA LEU A 55 -5.00 -1.37 -1.24
C LEU A 55 -6.05 -0.51 -0.53
N THR A 56 -6.79 -1.07 0.43
CA THR A 56 -7.61 -0.26 1.34
C THR A 56 -6.78 0.74 2.15
N LEU A 57 -5.61 0.34 2.67
CA LEU A 57 -4.70 1.26 3.34
C LEU A 57 -4.19 2.35 2.40
N LEU A 58 -3.88 2.00 1.14
CA LEU A 58 -3.49 2.97 0.11
C LEU A 58 -4.60 3.99 -0.15
N ASN A 59 -5.86 3.52 -0.29
CA ASN A 59 -7.02 4.38 -0.51
C ASN A 59 -7.24 5.36 0.65
N VAL A 60 -7.15 4.89 1.89
CA VAL A 60 -7.26 5.76 3.07
C VAL A 60 -6.16 6.80 3.09
N TYR A 61 -4.92 6.41 2.79
CA TYR A 61 -3.80 7.36 2.75
C TYR A 61 -4.00 8.41 1.65
N HIS A 62 -4.40 8.01 0.45
CA HIS A 62 -4.69 8.94 -0.65
C HIS A 62 -5.84 9.89 -0.29
N ALA A 63 -6.93 9.39 0.27
CA ALA A 63 -8.06 10.22 0.69
C ALA A 63 -7.65 11.21 1.78
N TYR A 64 -6.84 10.79 2.75
CA TYR A 64 -6.28 11.67 3.78
C TYR A 64 -5.44 12.80 3.17
N LYS A 65 -4.54 12.49 2.24
CA LYS A 65 -3.72 13.50 1.55
C LYS A 65 -4.56 14.44 0.68
N GLN A 66 -5.62 13.95 0.03
CA GLN A 66 -6.55 14.77 -0.77
C GLN A 66 -7.33 15.75 0.10
N ASN A 67 -7.63 15.38 1.34
CA ASN A 67 -8.30 16.24 2.32
C ASN A 67 -7.32 17.12 3.12
N SER A 68 -6.13 17.41 2.56
CA SER A 68 -5.13 18.32 3.15
C SER A 68 -4.75 17.99 4.59
N ASP A 69 -4.66 16.71 4.93
CA ASP A 69 -4.30 16.23 6.27
C ASP A 69 -5.27 16.69 7.39
N ASP A 70 -6.54 16.97 7.06
CA ASP A 70 -7.54 17.48 8.00
C ASP A 70 -7.86 16.47 9.12
N GLN A 71 -7.80 16.98 10.36
CA GLN A 71 -8.14 16.22 11.55
C GLN A 71 -9.64 15.94 11.64
N SER A 72 -10.49 16.83 11.13
CA SER A 72 -11.95 16.67 11.13
C SER A 72 -12.35 15.49 10.23
N TRP A 73 -11.78 15.44 9.03
CA TRP A 73 -11.94 14.31 8.11
C TRP A 73 -11.52 12.96 8.75
N CYS A 74 -10.44 12.95 9.53
CA CYS A 74 -10.01 11.75 10.25
C CYS A 74 -11.05 11.27 11.25
N TYR A 75 -11.68 12.19 11.99
CA TYR A 75 -12.72 11.87 12.97
C TYR A 75 -13.98 11.29 12.29
N GLU A 76 -14.44 11.91 11.20
CA GLU A 76 -15.61 11.47 10.44
C GLU A 76 -15.44 10.09 9.80
N ASN A 77 -14.20 9.72 9.46
CA ASN A 77 -13.88 8.45 8.81
C ASN A 77 -13.35 7.39 9.77
N PHE A 78 -13.40 7.63 11.09
CA PHE A 78 -12.89 6.72 12.11
C PHE A 78 -11.41 6.34 11.89
N VAL A 79 -10.59 7.32 11.49
CA VAL A 79 -9.16 7.16 11.26
C VAL A 79 -8.36 7.97 12.27
N ASN A 80 -7.26 7.39 12.76
CA ASN A 80 -6.39 8.02 13.74
C ASN A 80 -5.41 8.98 13.05
N HIS A 81 -5.63 10.29 13.22
CA HIS A 81 -4.78 11.34 12.69
C HIS A 81 -3.30 11.19 13.13
N ARG A 82 -3.03 10.80 14.38
CA ARG A 82 -1.65 10.59 14.85
C ARG A 82 -0.97 9.45 14.11
N ALA A 83 -1.67 8.35 13.87
CA ALA A 83 -1.13 7.22 13.11
C ALA A 83 -0.80 7.61 11.67
N LEU A 84 -1.70 8.36 11.01
CA LEU A 84 -1.49 8.87 9.65
C LEU A 84 -0.31 9.85 9.57
N LYS A 85 -0.19 10.76 10.54
CA LYS A 85 0.94 11.69 10.63
C LYS A 85 2.26 10.97 10.86
N SER A 86 2.27 9.93 11.69
CA SER A 86 3.42 9.03 11.82
C SER A 86 3.73 8.32 10.50
N ALA A 87 2.72 7.90 9.73
CA ALA A 87 2.94 7.26 8.44
C ALA A 87 3.54 8.24 7.42
N ASP A 88 3.11 9.49 7.40
CA ASP A 88 3.70 10.53 6.56
C ASP A 88 5.19 10.75 6.90
N ASN A 89 5.53 10.81 8.20
CA ASN A 89 6.94 10.88 8.64
C ASN A 89 7.77 9.68 8.16
N VAL A 90 7.25 8.45 8.31
CA VAL A 90 7.91 7.23 7.81
C VAL A 90 8.09 7.28 6.31
N ARG A 91 7.05 7.70 5.56
CA ARG A 91 7.12 7.85 4.10
C ARG A 91 8.24 8.81 3.71
N GLN A 92 8.35 9.97 4.36
CA GLN A 92 9.42 10.94 4.08
C GLN A 92 10.81 10.35 4.36
N GLN A 93 10.97 9.56 5.42
CA GLN A 93 12.22 8.86 5.68
C GLN A 93 12.55 7.84 4.58
N LEU A 94 11.57 7.06 4.14
CA LEU A 94 11.74 6.09 3.06
C LEU A 94 12.09 6.77 1.73
N VAL A 95 11.47 7.92 1.42
CA VAL A 95 11.82 8.72 0.23
C VAL A 95 13.28 9.17 0.27
N ARG A 96 13.78 9.65 1.42
CA ARG A 96 15.19 10.02 1.57
C ARG A 96 16.11 8.83 1.34
N ILE A 97 15.73 7.65 1.83
CA ILE A 97 16.48 6.40 1.62
C ILE A 97 16.49 6.04 0.12
N MET A 98 15.34 6.07 -0.55
CA MET A 98 15.25 5.78 -1.98
C MET A 98 16.09 6.73 -2.82
N ASN A 99 16.06 8.04 -2.52
CA ASN A 99 16.90 9.04 -3.18
C ASN A 99 18.40 8.76 -2.94
N ARG A 100 18.79 8.35 -1.73
CA ARG A 100 20.19 7.99 -1.42
C ARG A 100 20.69 6.79 -2.24
N PHE A 101 19.81 5.85 -2.55
CA PHE A 101 20.10 4.69 -3.40
C PHE A 101 19.81 4.94 -4.89
N SER A 102 19.51 6.19 -5.28
CA SER A 102 19.18 6.58 -6.66
C SER A 102 18.02 5.77 -7.27
N LEU A 103 17.08 5.32 -6.44
CA LEU A 103 15.89 4.61 -6.87
C LEU A 103 14.87 5.59 -7.45
N ARG A 104 14.28 5.24 -8.60
CA ARG A 104 13.27 6.10 -9.25
C ARG A 104 11.96 6.05 -8.48
N LEU A 105 11.43 7.24 -8.17
CA LEU A 105 10.10 7.45 -7.62
C LEU A 105 9.13 7.68 -8.80
N CYS A 106 8.42 6.63 -9.17
CA CYS A 106 7.48 6.63 -10.28
C CYS A 106 6.12 6.14 -9.80
N SER A 107 5.07 6.60 -10.48
CA SER A 107 3.71 6.11 -10.32
C SER A 107 3.19 5.78 -11.73
N THR A 108 2.53 4.65 -11.87
CA THR A 108 1.85 4.25 -13.11
C THR A 108 0.56 5.06 -13.21
N ASP A 109 0.06 5.31 -14.43
CA ASP A 109 -1.23 5.99 -14.60
C ASP A 109 -2.35 5.23 -13.86
N LEU A 110 -3.12 5.96 -13.05
CA LEU A 110 -4.27 5.44 -12.30
C LEU A 110 -5.33 4.82 -13.20
N ASN A 111 -5.45 5.28 -14.44
CA ASN A 111 -6.41 4.78 -15.42
C ASN A 111 -5.92 3.50 -16.13
N SER A 112 -4.64 3.14 -15.96
CA SER A 112 -4.11 1.92 -16.54
C SER A 112 -4.58 0.70 -15.76
N ARG A 113 -5.04 -0.33 -16.47
CA ARG A 113 -5.38 -1.63 -15.90
C ARG A 113 -4.20 -2.26 -15.14
N ASP A 114 -2.98 -1.88 -15.51
CA ASP A 114 -1.75 -2.40 -14.92
C ASP A 114 -1.42 -1.77 -13.57
N TYR A 115 -2.07 -0.69 -13.16
CA TYR A 115 -1.79 0.03 -11.91
C TYR A 115 -1.82 -0.89 -10.69
N TYR A 116 -2.98 -1.52 -10.43
CA TYR A 116 -3.17 -2.43 -9.30
C TYR A 116 -2.38 -3.74 -9.46
N ILE A 117 -2.15 -4.17 -10.70
CA ILE A 117 -1.37 -5.39 -11.01
C ILE A 117 0.09 -5.18 -10.62
N ASN A 118 0.67 -4.03 -10.98
CA ASN A 118 2.06 -3.68 -10.69
C ASN A 118 2.30 -3.54 -9.19
N ILE A 119 1.37 -2.90 -8.46
CA ILE A 119 1.44 -2.81 -7.00
C ILE A 119 1.47 -4.22 -6.39
N ARG A 120 0.55 -5.10 -6.79
CA ARG A 120 0.50 -6.49 -6.27
C ARG A 120 1.77 -7.27 -6.61
N LYS A 121 2.30 -7.14 -7.84
CA LYS A 121 3.57 -7.77 -8.24
C LYS A 121 4.74 -7.31 -7.38
N ALA A 122 4.86 -6.00 -7.15
CA ALA A 122 5.90 -5.42 -6.31
C ALA A 122 5.76 -5.85 -4.84
N MET A 123 4.54 -5.97 -4.32
CA MET A 123 4.31 -6.51 -2.98
C MET A 123 4.77 -7.97 -2.89
N LEU A 124 4.36 -8.82 -3.84
CA LEU A 124 4.72 -10.23 -3.84
C LEU A 124 6.24 -10.44 -3.89
N SER A 125 6.97 -9.70 -4.71
CA SER A 125 8.44 -9.78 -4.76
C SER A 125 9.11 -9.43 -3.42
N GLY A 126 8.51 -8.51 -2.66
CA GLY A 126 8.99 -8.09 -1.35
C GLY A 126 8.68 -9.07 -0.20
N TYR A 127 7.53 -9.75 -0.22
CA TYR A 127 7.10 -10.67 0.83
C TYR A 127 7.63 -12.09 0.64
N PHE A 128 7.88 -12.54 -0.60
CA PHE A 128 8.40 -13.89 -0.87
C PHE A 128 9.78 -14.13 -0.25
N CYS A 129 10.59 -13.08 -0.08
CA CYS A 129 11.89 -13.16 0.58
C CYS A 129 11.82 -13.17 2.13
N ARG A 130 10.63 -13.33 2.72
CA ARG A 130 10.47 -13.45 4.18
C ARG A 130 10.13 -14.88 4.62
N ARG A 131 9.93 -15.79 3.68
CA ARG A 131 9.84 -17.22 3.97
C ARG A 131 11.19 -17.84 3.62
N ASP A 132 11.65 -18.71 4.51
CA ASP A 132 12.87 -19.52 4.46
C ASP A 132 13.38 -19.90 3.06
N SER A 133 14.68 -20.17 3.03
CA SER A 133 15.30 -21.11 2.11
C SER A 133 14.34 -22.21 1.65
N GLU A 134 14.29 -22.40 0.33
CA GLU A 134 13.59 -23.47 -0.42
C GLU A 134 12.13 -23.20 -0.85
N MET A 135 11.92 -23.49 -2.14
CA MET A 135 10.63 -23.72 -2.80
C MET A 135 9.75 -22.49 -3.12
N THR A 136 9.86 -21.98 -4.36
CA THR A 136 9.00 -22.37 -5.49
C THR A 136 9.08 -21.31 -6.59
N TYR A 137 9.94 -21.54 -7.58
CA TYR A 137 9.93 -20.78 -8.84
C TYR A 137 8.75 -21.16 -9.76
N GLU A 138 7.93 -22.15 -9.38
CA GLU A 138 6.86 -22.69 -10.23
C GLU A 138 5.52 -21.96 -10.13
N VAL A 139 5.21 -21.27 -9.03
CA VAL A 139 3.85 -20.72 -8.82
C VAL A 139 3.65 -19.34 -9.49
N ILE A 140 4.73 -18.57 -9.71
CA ILE A 140 4.63 -17.24 -10.34
C ILE A 140 4.44 -17.35 -11.86
N CYS A 141 4.93 -18.43 -12.49
CA CYS A 141 4.77 -18.61 -13.94
C CYS A 141 3.30 -18.80 -14.35
N VAL A 142 2.50 -19.48 -13.51
CA VAL A 142 1.12 -19.86 -13.87
C VAL A 142 0.10 -18.74 -13.62
N THR A 143 0.31 -17.86 -12.63
CA THR A 143 -0.69 -16.82 -12.28
C THR A 143 -0.44 -15.48 -12.98
N VAL A 144 0.78 -15.19 -13.43
CA VAL A 144 1.13 -13.88 -14.02
C VAL A 144 1.24 -13.91 -15.54
N LEU A 145 1.60 -15.04 -16.14
CA LEU A 145 1.57 -15.23 -17.58
C LEU A 145 0.32 -16.03 -17.92
N GLY A 146 -0.80 -15.31 -18.11
CA GLY A 146 -1.99 -15.88 -18.73
C GLY A 146 -1.58 -16.63 -19.99
N SER A 147 -1.85 -17.93 -19.97
CA SER A 147 -1.62 -18.86 -21.05
C SER A 147 -2.32 -18.38 -22.32
N SER A 148 -1.55 -17.84 -23.27
CA SER A 148 -1.94 -17.90 -24.68
C SER A 148 -1.47 -19.25 -25.20
N SER A 149 -2.34 -20.23 -25.12
CA SER A 149 -2.22 -21.51 -25.82
C SER A 149 -3.60 -21.83 -26.38
N GLY A 150 -3.78 -21.46 -27.65
CA GLY A 150 -4.96 -21.67 -28.48
C GLY A 150 -4.64 -21.20 -29.87
#